data_AF-A0ABD7YGK4-F1
#
_entry.id   AF-A0ABD7YGK4-F1
#
_cell.length_a   1.000
_cell.length_b   1.000
_cell.length_c   1.000
_cell.angle_alpha   90.00
_cell.angle_beta   90.00
_cell.angle_gamma   90.00
#
_symmetry.space_group_name_H-M   'P 1'
#
loop_
_entity.id
_entity.type
_entity.pdbx_description
1 polymer ?
#
loop_
_entity_poly.entity_id
_entity_poly.type
_entity_poly.pdbx_seq_one_letter_code
_entity_poly.pdbx_strand_id
1 'polypeptide(L)'
;MTASLELVSFGLPDSFPPERVPAPLAQFVAASVPGPSKEQLHARMRKLDWRPIWKRVPTFDTPDLTAYEVTLTVSNTVVPLIVRLRRVGAGTRPLAVRERDPRQLSLF
;
A
#
# COMPACT_ATOMS: atom_id res chain seq x y z
N MET A 1 11.01 8.34 19.46
CA MET A 1 9.91 8.81 18.58
C MET A 1 9.88 7.91 17.36
N THR A 2 8.80 7.13 17.20
CA THR A 2 8.72 6.05 16.21
C THR A 2 8.32 6.64 14.85
N ALA A 3 9.18 6.56 13.84
CA ALA A 3 8.80 6.95 12.48
C ALA A 3 7.63 6.07 12.01
N SER A 4 6.51 6.68 11.66
CA SER A 4 5.31 5.97 11.22
C SER A 4 5.44 5.66 9.74
N LEU A 5 5.30 4.40 9.35
CA LEU A 5 5.25 4.01 7.94
C LEU A 5 3.81 4.10 7.45
N GLU A 6 3.52 4.92 6.45
CA GLU A 6 2.19 5.05 5.85
C GLU A 6 2.14 4.46 4.44
N LEU A 7 1.04 3.78 4.11
CA LEU A 7 0.81 3.29 2.75
C LEU A 7 0.63 4.41 1.74
N VAL A 8 1.45 4.35 0.70
CA VAL A 8 1.36 5.23 -0.48
C VAL A 8 0.66 4.51 -1.62
N SER A 9 1.10 3.28 -1.94
CA SER A 9 0.57 2.55 -3.08
C SER A 9 0.80 1.04 -2.98
N PHE A 10 -0.02 0.30 -3.73
CA PHE A 10 0.21 -1.10 -4.04
C PHE A 10 0.68 -1.25 -5.48
N GLY A 11 1.41 -2.32 -5.76
CA GLY A 11 1.74 -2.77 -7.10
C GLY A 11 1.78 -4.29 -7.15
N LEU A 12 1.81 -4.83 -8.34
CA LEU A 12 2.08 -6.25 -8.58
C LEU A 12 3.52 -6.37 -9.10
N PRO A 13 4.23 -7.46 -8.80
CA PRO A 13 5.46 -7.77 -9.52
C PRO A 13 5.14 -8.09 -10.98
N ASP A 14 6.04 -7.76 -11.91
CA ASP A 14 5.87 -8.04 -13.34
C ASP A 14 5.60 -9.52 -13.65
N SER A 15 6.07 -10.42 -12.79
CA SER A 15 5.84 -11.86 -12.90
C SER A 15 4.41 -12.32 -12.55
N PHE A 16 3.55 -11.45 -12.01
CA PHE A 16 2.18 -11.81 -11.63
C PHE A 16 1.13 -11.06 -12.47
N PRO A 17 0.35 -11.76 -13.30
CA PRO A 17 -0.62 -11.12 -14.17
C PRO A 17 -1.81 -10.56 -13.36
N PRO A 18 -2.29 -9.35 -13.69
CA PRO A 18 -3.36 -8.69 -12.93
C PRO A 18 -4.70 -9.45 -12.98
N GLU A 19 -4.96 -10.21 -14.05
CA GLU A 19 -6.17 -11.03 -14.20
C GLU A 19 -6.28 -12.17 -13.17
N ARG A 20 -5.16 -12.56 -12.54
CA ARG A 20 -5.13 -13.59 -11.50
C ARG A 20 -5.32 -13.04 -10.09
N VAL A 21 -5.49 -11.72 -9.95
CA VAL A 21 -5.77 -11.09 -8.65
C VAL A 21 -7.19 -11.44 -8.22
N PRO A 22 -7.39 -12.10 -7.07
CA PRO A 22 -8.72 -12.39 -6.55
C PRO A 22 -9.49 -11.10 -6.25
N ALA A 23 -10.78 -11.07 -6.58
CA ALA A 23 -11.64 -9.91 -6.33
C ALA A 23 -11.60 -9.40 -4.87
N PRO A 24 -11.54 -10.24 -3.82
CA PRO A 24 -11.39 -9.75 -2.44
C PRO A 24 -10.10 -8.94 -2.21
N LEU A 25 -9.00 -9.33 -2.87
CA LEU A 25 -7.73 -8.62 -2.76
C LEU A 25 -7.78 -7.28 -3.50
N ALA A 26 -8.39 -7.23 -4.68
CA ALA A 26 -8.59 -5.99 -5.42
C ALA A 26 -9.43 -4.97 -4.62
N GLN A 27 -10.53 -5.44 -3.99
CA GLN A 27 -11.37 -4.61 -3.13
C GLN A 27 -10.60 -4.10 -1.90
N PHE A 28 -9.80 -4.98 -1.27
CA PHE A 28 -8.96 -4.59 -0.14
C PHE A 28 -7.93 -3.51 -0.51
N VAL A 29 -7.27 -3.67 -1.67
CA VAL A 29 -6.31 -2.69 -2.22
C VAL A 29 -6.98 -1.35 -2.43
N ALA A 30 -8.15 -1.33 -3.07
CA ALA A 30 -8.92 -0.11 -3.30
C ALA A 30 -9.35 0.59 -2.00
N ALA A 31 -9.77 -0.18 -0.98
CA ALA A 31 -10.21 0.35 0.31
C ALA A 31 -9.06 0.78 1.25
N SER A 32 -7.82 0.45 0.90
CA SER A 32 -6.66 0.67 1.77
C SER A 32 -5.81 1.86 1.35
N VAL A 33 -5.97 2.45 0.16
CA VAL A 33 -5.14 3.58 -0.28
C VAL A 33 -5.89 4.91 -0.16
N PRO A 34 -5.27 6.00 0.36
CA PRO A 34 -3.97 6.08 1.06
C PRO A 34 -4.08 5.99 2.59
N GLY A 35 -2.95 5.80 3.29
CA GLY A 35 -2.84 6.15 4.73
C GLY A 35 -2.64 5.04 5.79
N PRO A 36 -3.12 3.78 5.66
CA PRO A 36 -2.93 2.81 6.74
C PRO A 36 -1.45 2.46 6.92
N SER A 37 -1.05 2.33 8.18
CA SER A 37 0.31 1.91 8.50
C SER A 37 0.55 0.44 8.20
N LYS A 38 1.81 0.01 8.10
CA LYS A 38 2.17 -1.42 7.94
C LYS A 38 1.45 -2.32 8.94
N GLU A 39 1.42 -1.93 10.22
CA GLU A 39 0.77 -2.69 11.29
C GLU A 39 -0.75 -2.74 11.11
N GLN A 40 -1.37 -1.63 10.68
CA GLN A 40 -2.80 -1.60 10.38
C GLN A 40 -3.14 -2.49 9.18
N LEU A 41 -2.32 -2.46 8.12
CA LEU A 41 -2.48 -3.34 6.97
C LEU A 41 -2.36 -4.80 7.40
N HIS A 42 -1.33 -5.13 8.19
CA HIS A 42 -1.14 -6.48 8.71
C HIS A 42 -2.36 -6.94 9.53
N ALA A 43 -2.84 -6.10 10.46
CA ALA A 43 -4.01 -6.40 11.27
C ALA A 43 -5.27 -6.59 10.42
N ARG A 44 -5.50 -5.74 9.41
CA ARG A 44 -6.66 -5.87 8.51
C ARG A 44 -6.58 -7.14 7.66
N MET A 45 -5.42 -7.48 7.10
CA MET A 45 -5.23 -8.73 6.35
C MET A 45 -5.48 -9.95 7.24
N ARG A 46 -5.00 -9.93 8.49
CA ARG A 46 -5.25 -11.00 9.47
C ARG A 46 -6.73 -11.12 9.86
N LYS A 47 -7.47 -10.01 9.93
CA LYS A 47 -8.93 -10.00 10.16
C LYS A 47 -9.72 -10.64 9.01
N LEU A 48 -9.14 -10.72 7.81
CA LEU A 48 -9.71 -11.41 6.66
C LEU A 48 -9.26 -12.88 6.56
N ASP A 49 -8.68 -13.43 7.63
CA ASP A 49 -8.06 -14.75 7.69
C ASP A 49 -6.91 -14.97 6.68
N TRP A 50 -6.37 -13.89 6.12
CA TRP A 50 -5.21 -13.98 5.24
C TRP A 50 -3.93 -14.11 6.07
N ARG A 51 -2.96 -14.84 5.51
CA ARG A 51 -1.65 -15.06 6.13
C ARG A 51 -0.59 -14.23 5.38
N PRO A 52 -0.42 -12.93 5.72
CA PRO A 52 0.55 -12.09 5.04
C PRO A 52 1.97 -12.46 5.44
N ILE A 53 2.79 -12.79 4.46
CA ILE A 53 4.24 -12.97 4.62
C ILE A 53 4.92 -11.73 4.08
N TRP A 54 5.57 -10.97 4.95
CA TRP A 54 6.23 -9.72 4.59
C TRP A 54 7.72 -9.95 4.34
N LYS A 55 8.19 -9.58 3.16
CA LYS A 55 9.60 -9.56 2.79
C LYS A 55 9.98 -8.16 2.34
N ARG A 56 11.02 -7.57 2.91
CA ARG A 56 11.51 -6.27 2.44
C ARG A 56 12.18 -6.46 1.08
N VAL A 57 11.95 -5.55 0.14
CA VAL A 57 12.56 -5.58 -1.19
C VAL A 57 13.33 -4.29 -1.44
N PRO A 58 14.60 -4.21 -1.00
CA PRO A 58 15.40 -2.99 -1.09
C PRO A 58 15.57 -2.46 -2.52
N THR A 59 15.47 -3.34 -3.54
CA THR A 59 15.56 -2.98 -4.96
C THR A 59 14.48 -1.97 -5.39
N PHE A 60 13.35 -1.92 -4.68
CA PHE A 60 12.27 -0.96 -4.93
C PHE A 60 12.21 0.17 -3.88
N ASP A 61 13.18 0.25 -2.97
CA ASP A 61 13.27 1.36 -2.02
C ASP A 61 13.67 2.64 -2.77
N THR A 62 13.11 3.77 -2.34
CA THR A 62 13.53 5.12 -2.72
C THR A 62 13.88 5.88 -1.44
N PRO A 63 14.50 7.08 -1.51
CA PRO A 63 14.88 7.83 -0.30
C PRO A 63 13.72 8.02 0.70
N ASP A 64 12.49 8.16 0.20
CA ASP A 64 11.29 8.43 0.99
C ASP A 64 10.34 7.23 1.13
N LEU A 65 10.54 6.17 0.32
CA LEU A 65 9.67 4.98 0.29
C LEU A 65 10.43 3.69 0.59
N THR A 66 9.86 2.87 1.44
CA THR A 66 10.29 1.49 1.67
C THR A 66 9.29 0.53 1.02
N ALA A 67 9.79 -0.40 0.22
CA ALA A 67 8.99 -1.41 -0.45
C ALA A 67 9.05 -2.76 0.27
N TYR A 68 7.90 -3.40 0.37
CA TYR A 68 7.74 -4.74 0.89
C TYR A 68 6.97 -5.59 -0.11
N GLU A 69 7.45 -6.78 -0.40
CA GLU A 69 6.66 -7.82 -1.03
C GLU A 69 5.86 -8.53 0.07
N VAL A 70 4.55 -8.59 -0.13
CA VAL A 70 3.61 -9.24 0.76
C VAL A 70 2.96 -10.37 0.01
N THR A 71 3.31 -11.59 0.39
CA THR A 71 2.67 -12.78 -0.16
C THR A 71 1.42 -13.10 0.65
N LEU A 72 0.29 -13.19 -0.03
CA LEU A 72 -1.02 -13.48 0.56
C LEU A 72 -1.60 -14.73 -0.09
N THR A 73 -2.22 -15.61 0.72
CA THR A 73 -3.10 -16.66 0.19
C THR A 73 -4.53 -16.20 0.31
N VAL A 74 -5.19 -15.93 -0.83
CA VAL A 74 -6.58 -15.46 -0.92
C VAL A 74 -7.36 -16.42 -1.81
N SER A 75 -8.43 -17.03 -1.30
CA SER A 75 -9.25 -17.99 -2.05
C SER A 75 -8.42 -19.07 -2.75
N ASN A 76 -7.51 -19.70 -1.99
CA ASN A 76 -6.57 -20.74 -2.47
C ASN A 76 -5.57 -20.28 -3.56
N THR A 77 -5.48 -18.97 -3.81
CA THR A 77 -4.53 -18.37 -4.76
C THR A 77 -3.45 -17.64 -3.99
N VAL A 78 -2.18 -17.93 -4.29
CA VAL A 78 -1.03 -17.21 -3.74
C VAL A 78 -0.77 -15.99 -4.60
N VAL A 79 -0.86 -14.80 -4.01
CA VAL A 79 -0.69 -13.52 -4.68
C VAL A 79 0.44 -12.74 -4.03
N PRO A 80 1.52 -12.42 -4.77
CA PRO A 80 2.52 -11.47 -4.34
C PRO A 80 2.03 -10.04 -4.59
N LEU A 81 2.12 -9.19 -3.57
CA LEU A 81 1.73 -7.78 -3.63
C LEU A 81 2.90 -6.90 -3.19
N ILE A 82 3.29 -5.93 -4.01
CA ILE A 82 4.30 -4.93 -3.66
C ILE A 82 3.61 -3.79 -2.91
N VAL A 83 3.93 -3.62 -1.64
CA VAL A 83 3.43 -2.57 -0.75
C VAL A 83 4.50 -1.51 -0.60
N ARG A 84 4.19 -0.28 -1.03
CA ARG A 84 5.10 0.88 -0.91
C ARG A 84 4.64 1.75 0.26
N LEU A 85 5.50 1.85 1.26
CA LEU A 85 5.26 2.61 2.48
C LEU A 85 6.19 3.82 2.53
N ARG A 86 5.68 5.02 2.81
CA ARG A 86 6.50 6.20 3.10
C ARG A 86 6.85 6.27 4.57
N ARG A 87 8.03 6.81 4.89
CA ARG A 87 8.36 7.19 6.28
C ARG A 87 7.78 8.56 6.58
N VAL A 88 6.90 8.61 7.57
CA VAL A 88 6.31 9.83 8.11
C VAL A 88 6.97 10.12 9.44
N GLY A 89 7.75 11.19 9.45
CA GLY A 89 8.42 11.78 10.61
C GLY A 89 8.56 13.28 10.39
N ALA A 90 8.82 14.04 11.46
CA ALA A 90 8.92 15.50 11.45
C ALA A 90 10.03 15.97 10.49
N GLY A 91 9.71 16.19 9.21
CA GLY A 91 10.67 16.59 8.19
C GLY A 91 10.31 16.11 6.78
N THR A 92 9.56 15.00 6.66
CA THR A 92 9.06 14.56 5.35
C THR A 92 7.81 15.37 5.02
N ARG A 93 7.92 16.30 4.06
CA ARG A 93 6.76 17.04 3.54
C ARG A 93 5.68 16.03 3.16
N PRO A 94 4.46 16.10 3.73
CA PRO A 94 3.37 15.30 3.22
C PRO A 94 3.24 15.64 1.74
N LEU A 95 3.20 14.61 0.87
CA LEU A 95 2.68 14.81 -0.48
C LEU A 95 1.32 15.47 -0.25
N ALA A 96 1.20 16.73 -0.66
CA ALA A 96 -0.04 17.45 -0.61
C ALA A 96 -1.08 16.53 -1.22
N VAL A 97 -1.93 15.95 -0.37
CA VAL A 97 -3.26 15.55 -0.79
C VAL A 97 -3.73 16.81 -1.49
N ARG A 98 -3.92 16.75 -2.81
CA ARG A 98 -4.67 17.79 -3.50
C ARG A 98 -6.07 17.68 -2.94
N GLU A 99 -6.26 18.26 -1.76
CA GLU A 99 -7.56 18.66 -1.26
C GLU A 99 -8.07 19.55 -2.39
N ARG A 100 -9.03 19.00 -3.14
CA ARG A 100 -9.63 19.70 -4.26
C ARG A 100 -10.41 20.83 -3.62
N ASP A 101 -9.77 21.98 -3.54
CA ASP A 101 -10.34 23.18 -2.94
C ASP A 101 -11.66 23.46 -3.65
N PRO A 102 -12.81 23.46 -2.95
CA PRO A 102 -14.10 23.71 -3.57
C PRO A 102 -14.22 25.14 -4.14
N ARG A 103 -13.21 26.00 -3.93
CA ARG A 103 -13.11 27.35 -4.49
C ARG A 103 -12.28 27.43 -5.76
N GLN A 104 -11.78 26.30 -6.29
CA GLN A 104 -11.17 26.29 -7.62
C GLN A 104 -12.27 26.38 -8.69
N LEU A 105 -12.92 27.55 -8.71
CA LEU A 105 -13.71 28.06 -9.82
C LEU A 105 -12.84 27.98 -11.07
N SER A 106 -13.36 27.26 -12.08
CA SER A 106 -12.86 27.37 -13.45
C SER A 106 -12.79 28.83 -13.85
N LEU A 107 -11.58 29.32 -14.06
CA LEU A 107 -11.34 30.37 -15.02
C LEU A 107 -10.82 29.66 -16.26
N PHE A 108 -11.45 30.00 -17.40
CA PHE A 108 -11.35 29.42 -18.74
C PHE A 108 -12.33 28.27 -19.02
#